data_AF-A0A1M4VP61-F1
#
_entry.id   AF-A0A1M4VP61-F1
#
_cell.length_a   1.000
_cell.length_b   1.000
_cell.length_c   1.000
_cell.angle_alpha   90.00
_cell.angle_beta   90.00
_cell.angle_gamma   90.00
#
_symmetry.space_group_name_H-M   'P 1'
#
loop_
_entity.id
_entity.type
_entity.pdbx_description
1 polymer ?
#
loop_
_entity_poly.entity_id
_entity_poly.type
_entity_poly.pdbx_seq_one_letter_code
_entity_poly.pdbx_strand_id
1 'polypeptide(L)' 'MADSTISDLTVDEFKKLIREVVLQTLSEIFGDPDQGLELREEFEVELRRALAADGTRQTRPAQEVAARLGLTW' A
#
# COMPACT_ATOMS: atom_id res chain seq x y z
N MET A 1 30.45 25.44 -3.55
CA MET A 1 29.35 24.69 -4.20
C MET A 1 28.48 25.75 -4.82
N ALA A 2 28.33 25.77 -6.15
CA ALA A 2 27.44 26.76 -6.77
C ALA A 2 26.01 26.44 -6.33
N ASP A 3 25.32 27.41 -5.75
CA ASP A 3 23.91 27.28 -5.39
C ASP A 3 23.10 27.27 -6.69
N SER A 4 22.62 26.09 -7.09
CA SER A 4 21.77 25.92 -8.27
C SER A 4 20.41 26.59 -8.01
N THR A 5 20.01 27.48 -8.90
CA THR A 5 18.72 28.16 -8.81
C THR A 5 17.66 27.35 -9.57
N ILE A 6 16.39 27.43 -9.16
CA ILE A 6 15.30 26.76 -9.90
C ILE A 6 15.21 27.27 -11.34
N SER A 7 15.61 28.53 -11.57
CA SER A 7 15.69 29.15 -12.90
C SER A 7 16.67 28.48 -13.86
N ASP A 8 17.58 27.63 -13.37
CA ASP A 8 18.53 26.90 -14.22
C ASP A 8 17.90 25.68 -14.90
N LEU A 9 16.67 25.28 -14.52
CA LEU A 9 15.96 24.18 -15.15
C LEU A 9 15.40 24.58 -16.52
N THR A 10 15.57 23.69 -17.48
CA THR A 10 14.79 23.76 -18.72
C THR A 10 13.30 23.48 -18.43
N VAL A 11 12.44 23.90 -19.36
CA VAL A 11 10.99 23.66 -19.26
C VAL A 11 10.65 22.17 -19.14
N ASP A 12 11.40 21.30 -19.81
CA ASP A 12 11.15 19.86 -19.78
C ASP A 12 11.59 19.22 -18.47
N GLU A 13 12.73 19.64 -17.92
CA GLU A 13 13.18 19.21 -16.59
C GLU A 13 12.19 19.65 -15.51
N PHE A 14 11.67 20.88 -15.59
CA PHE A 14 10.68 21.37 -14.65
C PHE A 14 9.36 20.58 -14.74
N LYS A 15 8.86 20.28 -15.95
CA LYS A 15 7.66 19.44 -16.12
C LYS A 15 7.86 18.03 -15.56
N LYS A 16 9.05 17.48 -15.73
CA LYS A 16 9.41 16.16 -15.18
C LYS A 16 9.38 16.19 -13.66
N LEU A 17 10.01 17.18 -13.04
CA LEU A 17 10.01 17.36 -11.59
C LEU A 17 8.58 17.45 -11.03
N ILE A 18 7.73 18.29 -11.63
CA ILE A 18 6.32 18.40 -11.20
C ILE A 18 5.61 17.05 -11.28
N ARG A 19 5.79 16.33 -12.40
CA ARG A 19 5.14 15.03 -12.57
C ARG A 19 5.56 14.03 -11.50
N GLU A 20 6.86 13.97 -11.19
CA GLU A 20 7.40 13.09 -10.16
C GLU A 20 6.83 13.42 -8.78
N VAL A 21 6.84 14.70 -8.39
CA VAL A 21 6.27 15.15 -7.11
C VAL A 21 4.79 14.81 -7.01
N VAL A 22 4.00 15.07 -8.06
CA VAL A 22 2.57 14.74 -8.06
C VAL A 22 2.35 13.24 -7.94
N LEU A 23 3.09 12.42 -8.69
CA LEU A 23 2.97 10.96 -8.58
C LEU A 23 3.34 10.46 -7.17
N GLN A 24 4.38 11.03 -6.57
CA GLN A 24 4.76 10.71 -5.20
C GLN A 24 3.63 11.06 -4.23
N THR A 25 3.11 12.30 -4.26
CA THR A 25 2.02 12.73 -3.38
C THR A 25 0.76 11.89 -3.56
N LEU A 26 0.40 11.54 -4.79
CA LEU A 26 -0.73 10.64 -5.04
C LEU A 26 -0.46 9.24 -4.46
N SER A 27 0.76 8.73 -4.59
CA SER A 27 1.13 7.43 -4.01
C SER A 27 1.11 7.45 -2.49
N GLU A 28 1.45 8.57 -1.85
CA GLU A 28 1.37 8.74 -0.40
C GLU A 28 -0.09 8.86 0.08
N ILE A 29 -0.97 9.51 -0.69
CA ILE A 29 -2.39 9.69 -0.33
C ILE A 29 -3.19 8.41 -0.57
N PHE A 30 -2.92 7.70 -1.67
CA PHE A 30 -3.67 6.53 -2.10
C PHE A 30 -2.94 5.20 -1.84
N GLY A 31 -1.76 5.26 -1.23
CA GLY A 31 -0.99 4.09 -0.85
C GLY A 31 -1.67 3.29 0.26
N ASP A 32 -1.23 2.05 0.42
CA ASP A 32 -1.68 1.22 1.54
C ASP A 32 -1.15 1.82 2.85
N PRO A 33 -2.03 2.31 3.76
CA PRO A 33 -1.61 2.94 5.01
C PRO A 33 -0.88 1.97 5.95
N ASP A 34 -1.05 0.66 5.76
CA ASP A 34 -0.42 -0.37 6.56
C ASP A 34 0.90 -0.88 5.95
N GLN A 35 1.32 -0.32 4.81
CA GLN A 35 2.53 -0.76 4.12
C GLN A 35 3.77 -0.60 5.01
N GLY A 36 4.44 -1.73 5.27
CA GLY A 36 5.68 -1.77 6.07
C GLY A 36 5.45 -1.82 7.59
N LEU A 37 4.20 -1.91 8.05
CA LEU A 37 3.90 -2.16 9.45
C LEU A 37 4.07 -3.64 9.82
N GLU A 38 4.50 -3.90 11.05
CA GLU A 38 4.52 -5.24 11.62
C GLU A 38 3.15 -5.60 12.24
N LEU A 39 2.80 -6.89 12.22
CA LEU A 39 1.61 -7.36 12.92
C LEU A 39 1.79 -7.22 14.43
N ARG A 40 0.73 -6.80 15.13
CA ARG A 40 0.73 -6.78 16.59
C ARG A 40 0.78 -8.22 17.12
N GLU A 41 1.46 -8.42 18.23
CA GLU A 41 1.76 -9.76 18.78
C GLU A 41 0.48 -10.59 19.00
N GLU A 42 -0.62 -9.97 19.43
CA GLU A 42 -1.90 -10.67 19.59
C GLU A 42 -2.44 -11.25 18.29
N PHE A 43 -2.32 -10.52 17.18
CA PHE A 43 -2.76 -10.95 15.86
C PHE A 43 -1.87 -12.06 15.33
N GLU A 44 -0.57 -11.95 15.54
CA GLU A 44 0.38 -13.00 15.13
C GLU A 44 0.09 -14.32 15.86
N VAL A 45 -0.15 -14.27 17.18
CA VAL A 45 -0.49 -15.46 17.97
C VAL A 45 -1.81 -16.08 17.51
N GLU A 46 -2.84 -15.27 17.26
CA GLU A 46 -4.14 -15.76 16.77
C GLU A 46 -4.02 -16.36 15.37
N LEU A 47 -3.30 -15.70 14.46
CA LEU A 47 -3.08 -16.20 13.10
C LEU A 47 -2.32 -17.53 13.10
N ARG A 48 -1.27 -17.65 13.92
CA ARG A 48 -0.53 -18.92 14.09
C ARG A 48 -1.43 -20.04 14.62
N ARG A 49 -2.31 -19.75 15.58
CA ARG A 49 -3.31 -20.72 16.09
C ARG A 49 -4.31 -21.13 15.01
N ALA A 50 -4.80 -20.16 14.22
CA ALA A 50 -5.74 -20.40 13.15
C ALA A 50 -5.13 -21.30 12.06
N LEU A 51 -3.89 -21.02 11.65
CA LEU A 51 -3.14 -21.82 10.67
C LEU A 51 -2.78 -23.21 11.19
N ALA A 52 -2.38 -23.33 12.46
CA ALA A 52 -2.08 -24.63 13.08
C ALA A 52 -3.31 -25.52 13.21
N ALA A 53 -4.52 -24.93 13.27
CA ALA A 53 -5.77 -25.67 13.29
C ALA A 53 -6.19 -26.22 11.91
N ASP A 54 -5.52 -25.83 10.81
CA ASP A 54 -6.03 -26.02 9.45
C ASP A 54 -5.22 -26.97 8.57
N GLY A 55 -5.47 -28.26 8.79
CA GLY A 55 -5.51 -29.25 7.69
C GLY A 55 -6.94 -29.55 7.20
N THR A 56 -8.00 -28.97 7.81
CA THR A 56 -9.39 -29.42 7.60
C THR A 56 -10.46 -28.33 7.42
N ARG A 57 -10.19 -27.02 7.57
CA ARG A 57 -11.20 -26.01 7.18
C ARG A 57 -11.28 -25.86 5.66
N GLN A 58 -12.52 -25.81 5.17
CA GLN A 58 -12.79 -25.39 3.80
C GLN A 58 -12.36 -23.94 3.61
N THR A 59 -11.41 -23.72 2.70
CA THR A 59 -11.10 -22.39 2.19
C THR A 59 -12.31 -21.86 1.43
N ARG A 60 -12.55 -20.55 1.51
CA ARG A 60 -13.59 -19.87 0.72
C ARG A 60 -12.93 -18.87 -0.21
N PRO A 61 -13.41 -18.74 -1.46
CA PRO A 61 -12.94 -17.70 -2.36
C PRO A 61 -13.14 -16.30 -1.74
N ALA A 62 -12.12 -15.44 -1.85
CA ALA A 62 -12.20 -14.07 -1.33
C ALA A 62 -13.40 -13.29 -1.90
N GLN A 63 -13.71 -13.52 -3.17
CA GLN A 63 -14.86 -12.90 -3.85
C GLN A 63 -16.21 -13.27 -3.20
N GLU A 64 -16.37 -14.51 -2.72
CA GLU A 64 -17.59 -14.95 -2.03
C GLU A 64 -17.74 -14.23 -0.69
N VAL A 65 -16.64 -14.09 0.03
CA VAL A 65 -16.60 -13.38 1.32
C VAL A 65 -16.93 -11.90 1.12
N ALA A 66 -16.32 -11.26 0.11
CA ALA A 66 -16.58 -9.87 -0.23
C ALA A 66 -18.06 -9.63 -0.59
N ALA A 67 -18.64 -10.48 -1.44
CA ALA A 67 -20.06 -10.41 -1.80
C ALA A 67 -20.99 -10.55 -0.58
N ARG A 68 -20.69 -11.46 0.33
CA ARG A 68 -21.46 -11.66 1.58
C ARG A 68 -21.38 -10.45 2.51
N LEU A 69 -20.25 -9.74 2.52
CA LEU A 69 -20.03 -8.57 3.36
C LEU A 69 -20.46 -7.25 2.68
N GLY A 70 -20.95 -7.30 1.44
CA GLY A 70 -21.32 -6.11 0.67
C GLY A 70 -20.11 -5.27 0.24
N LEU A 71 -18.93 -5.90 0.14
CA LEU A 71 -17.69 -5.25 -0.28
C LEU A 71 -17.50 -5.42 -1.79
N THR A 72 -17.09 -4.35 -2.46
CA THR A 72 -16.59 -4.40 -3.84
C THR A 72 -15.16 -4.94 -3.84
N TRP A 73 -14.94 -6.02 -4.61
CA TRP A 73 -13.65 -6.68 -4.80
C TRP A 73 -13.13 -6.46 -6.21
#